data_AF-A0A8S7TVP9-F1
#
_entry.id   AF-A0A8S7TVP9-F1
#
_cell.length_a   1.000
_cell.length_b   1.000
_cell.length_c   1.000
_cell.angle_alpha   90.00
_cell.angle_beta   90.00
_cell.angle_gamma   90.00
#
_symmetry.space_group_name_H-M   'P 1'
#
loop_
_entity.id
_entity.type
_entity.pdbx_description
1 polymer ?
#
loop_
_entity_poly.entity_id
_entity_poly.type
_entity_poly.pdbx_seq_one_letter_code
_entity_poly.pdbx_strand_id
1 'polypeptide(L)' 'MKPVFDKNGLATVPGDMRCFYYDAVTSEYTGWSDEYINTGVSMPACSTGIDPGENIPG' A
#
# COMPACT_ATOMS: atom_id res chain seq x y z
N MET A 1 8.84 -6.66 9.34
CA MET A 1 7.57 -7.42 9.53
C MET A 1 6.51 -6.73 8.69
N LYS A 2 5.54 -7.43 8.07
CA LYS A 2 4.51 -6.77 7.24
C LYS A 2 3.44 -6.13 8.15
N PRO A 3 2.99 -4.88 7.90
CA PRO A 3 1.95 -4.26 8.70
C PRO A 3 0.61 -4.99 8.56
N VAL A 4 -0.21 -4.96 9.62
CA VAL A 4 -1.56 -5.55 9.64
C VAL A 4 -2.59 -4.45 9.82
N PHE A 5 -3.50 -4.28 8.87
CA PHE A 5 -4.52 -3.25 8.90
C PHE A 5 -5.83 -3.73 9.54
N ASP A 6 -6.52 -2.85 10.26
CA ASP A 6 -7.87 -3.09 10.74
C ASP A 6 -8.92 -2.83 9.64
N LYS A 7 -10.19 -2.98 10.00
CA LYS A 7 -11.34 -2.71 9.12
C LYS A 7 -11.44 -1.25 8.65
N ASN A 8 -10.74 -0.32 9.30
CA ASN A 8 -10.72 1.10 8.94
C ASN A 8 -9.49 1.43 8.07
N GLY A 9 -8.65 0.46 7.75
CA GLY A 9 -7.42 0.65 6.99
C GLY A 9 -6.26 1.19 7.81
N LEU A 10 -6.31 1.13 9.15
CA LEU A 10 -5.23 1.60 10.03
C LEU A 10 -4.38 0.43 10.52
N ALA A 11 -3.07 0.60 10.53
CA ALA A 11 -2.16 -0.44 11.00
C ALA A 11 -2.34 -0.70 12.51
N THR A 12 -2.64 -1.94 12.87
CA THR A 12 -2.66 -2.44 14.26
C THR A 12 -1.30 -2.99 14.69
N VAL A 13 -0.50 -3.42 13.72
CA VAL A 13 0.89 -3.86 13.88
C VAL A 13 1.74 -3.07 12.88
N PRO A 14 2.83 -2.42 13.34
CA PRO A 14 3.68 -1.63 12.45
C PRO A 14 4.59 -2.53 11.61
N GLY A 15 5.10 -2.01 10.50
CA GLY A 15 5.96 -2.80 9.64
C GLY A 15 6.32 -2.18 8.30
N ASP A 16 7.27 -2.81 7.62
CA ASP A 16 7.72 -2.45 6.28
C ASP A 16 6.77 -3.02 5.22
N MET A 17 6.43 -2.21 4.23
CA MET A 17 5.60 -2.60 3.09
C MET A 17 6.04 -1.89 1.82
N ARG A 18 6.15 -2.63 0.73
CA ARG A 18 6.29 -2.03 -0.60
C ARG A 18 4.97 -1.42 -1.02
N CYS A 19 4.98 -0.11 -1.28
CA CYS A 19 3.84 0.63 -1.78
C CYS A 19 4.08 0.96 -3.26
N PHE A 20 3.13 0.60 -4.11
CA PHE A 20 3.11 0.94 -5.52
C PHE A 20 2.18 2.13 -5.72
N TYR A 21 2.72 3.24 -6.24
CA TYR A 21 2.00 4.48 -6.45
C TYR A 21 1.36 4.50 -7.82
N TYR A 22 0.21 5.15 -7.90
CA TYR A 22 -0.49 5.40 -9.15
C TYR A 22 -0.97 6.85 -9.21
N ASP A 23 -1.13 7.36 -10.42
CA ASP A 23 -1.78 8.64 -10.65
C ASP A 23 -3.28 8.52 -10.34
N ALA A 24 -3.80 9.44 -9.53
CA ALA A 24 -5.19 9.36 -9.05
C ALA A 24 -6.24 9.52 -10.17
N VAL A 25 -5.86 10.10 -11.32
CA VAL A 25 -6.76 10.41 -12.43
C VAL A 25 -6.65 9.34 -13.52
N THR A 26 -5.43 9.00 -13.93
CA THR A 26 -5.21 8.01 -14.99
C THR A 26 -5.17 6.57 -14.46
N SER A 27 -5.00 6.38 -13.15
CA SER A 27 -4.75 5.08 -12.51
C SER A 27 -3.49 4.38 -13.02
N GLU A 28 -2.61 5.11 -13.71
CA GLU A 28 -1.36 4.56 -14.23
C GLU A 28 -0.31 4.49 -13.12
N TYR A 29 0.50 3.45 -13.18
CA TYR A 29 1.61 3.25 -12.26
C TYR A 29 2.66 4.35 -12.41
N THR A 30 3.08 4.95 -11.29
CA THR A 30 4.04 6.06 -11.27
C THR A 30 5.35 5.73 -10.57
N GLY A 31 5.40 4.66 -9.77
CA GLY A 31 6.62 4.24 -9.07
C GLY A 31 6.34 3.46 -7.79
N TRP A 32 7.38 3.21 -7.02
CA TRP A 32 7.28 2.45 -5.77
C TRP A 32 8.31 2.91 -4.74
N SER A 33 8.01 2.66 -3.47
CA SER A 33 8.96 2.75 -2.36
C SER A 33 8.67 1.70 -1.30
N ASP A 34 9.67 1.36 -0.50
CA ASP A 34 9.51 0.55 0.69
C ASP A 34 9.24 1.51 1.88
N GLU A 35 8.03 1.46 2.43
CA GLU A 35 7.55 2.36 3.47
C GLU A 35 7.44 1.64 4.81
N TYR A 36 7.81 2.31 5.90
CA TYR A 36 7.55 1.84 7.25
C TYR A 36 6.24 2.43 7.79
N ILE A 37 5.22 1.59 7.94
CA ILE A 37 3.90 2.00 8.43
C ILE A 37 3.85 1.85 9.95
N ASN A 38 3.65 2.97 10.64
CA ASN A 38 3.48 3.00 12.09
C ASN A 38 2.06 2.57 12.51
N THR A 39 1.91 2.12 13.75
CA THR A 39 0.59 1.81 14.33
C THR A 39 -0.32 3.04 14.28
N GLY A 40 -1.57 2.86 13.86
CA GLY A 40 -2.56 3.92 13.70
C GLY A 40 -2.43 4.70 12.39
N VAL A 41 -1.51 4.33 11.50
CA VAL A 41 -1.30 4.95 10.18
C VAL A 41 -1.79 4.01 9.07
N SER A 42 -2.25 4.58 7.95
CA SER A 42 -2.66 3.85 6.75
C SER A 42 -1.55 3.87 5.69
N MET A 43 -1.73 3.11 4.60
CA MET A 43 -0.94 3.26 3.38
C MET A 43 -1.01 4.71 2.84
N PRO A 44 0.06 5.18 2.15
CA PRO A 44 0.04 6.45 1.44
C PRO A 44 -1.16 6.58 0.48
N ALA A 45 -1.64 7.81 0.28
CA ALA A 45 -2.68 8.07 -0.71
C ALA A 45 -2.23 7.64 -2.11
N CYS A 46 -3.18 7.19 -2.92
CA CYS A 46 -2.95 6.76 -4.30
C CYS A 46 -1.85 5.69 -4.41
N SER A 47 -1.89 4.73 -3.47
CA SER A 47 -0.98 3.60 -3.46
C SER A 47 -1.71 2.27 -3.24
N THR A 48 -1.05 1.18 -3.60
CA THR A 48 -1.52 -0.18 -3.36
C THR A 48 -0.37 -1.08 -2.93
N GLY A 49 -0.70 -2.13 -2.18
CA GLY A 49 0.24 -3.19 -1.79
C GLY A 49 0.35 -4.31 -2.80
N ILE A 50 -0.33 -4.17 -3.93
CA ILE A 50 -0.44 -5.15 -5.01
C ILE A 50 0.57 -4.77 -6.09
N ASP A 51 1.41 -5.72 -6.48
CA ASP A 51 2.37 -5.49 -7.55
C ASP A 51 1.62 -5.34 -8.89
N PRO A 52 1.89 -4.31 -9.71
CA PRO A 52 1.24 -4.14 -11.01
C PRO A 52 1.49 -5.32 -11.98
N GLY A 53 2.51 -6.14 -11.74
CA GLY A 53 2.79 -7.38 -12.48
C GLY A 53 2.08 -8.62 -11.92
N GLU A 54 1.40 -8.52 -10.77
CA GLU A 54 0.69 -9.64 -10.16
C GLU A 54 -0.58 -9.98 -10.95
N ASN A 55 -0.76 -11.26 -11.29
CA ASN A 55 -1.98 -11.71 -11.95
C ASN A 55 -3.07 -11.92 -10.89
N ILE A 56 -3.97 -10.94 -10.79
CA ILE A 56 -5.11 -10.98 -9.88
C ILE A 56 -6.35 -11.39 -10.70
N PRO A 57 -7.06 -12.47 -10.35
CA PRO A 57 -8.36 -12.77 -10.93
C PRO A 57 -9.34 -11.65 -10.58
N GLY A 58 -10.02 -11.11 -11.60
CA GLY A 58 -11.07 -10.09 -11.44
C GLY A 58 -12.39 -10.64 -10.92
#